data_AF-A0A3B0T432-F1
#
_entry.id   AF-A0A3B0T432-F1
#
_cell.length_a   1.000
_cell.length_b   1.000
_cell.length_c   1.000
_cell.angle_alpha   90.00
_cell.angle_beta   90.00
_cell.angle_gamma   90.00
#
_symmetry.space_group_name_H-M   'P 1'
#
loop_
_entity.id
_entity.type
_entity.pdbx_description
1 polymer ?
#
loop_
_entity_poly.entity_id
_entity_poly.type
_entity_poly.pdbx_seq_one_letter_code
_entity_poly.pdbx_strand_id
1 'polypeptide(L)' 'MTSEMWDERYATKEYVWAIEPNQFVKEHLTDLDPGTAIDLGAGEGRNAVWLASLGWQATAVDFSAVAL' A
#
# COMPACT_ATOMS: atom_id res chain seq x y z
N MET A 1 -19.67 -5.13 -2.62
CA MET A 1 -18.45 -5.93 -2.84
C MET A 1 -18.09 -6.59 -1.53
N THR A 2 -17.67 -7.84 -1.55
CA THR A 2 -17.26 -8.60 -0.35
C THR A 2 -15.73 -8.73 -0.30
N SER A 3 -15.17 -9.16 0.83
CA SER A 3 -13.72 -9.36 0.98
C SER A 3 -13.22 -10.49 0.09
N GLU A 4 -14.03 -11.54 -0.08
CA GLU A 4 -13.71 -12.70 -0.91
C GLU A 4 -13.49 -12.33 -2.38
N MET A 5 -14.23 -11.34 -2.90
CA MET A 5 -14.02 -10.83 -4.26
C MET A 5 -12.64 -10.16 -4.44
N TRP A 6 -12.09 -9.56 -3.38
CA TRP A 6 -10.74 -9.00 -3.40
C TRP A 6 -9.69 -10.07 -3.15
N ASP A 7 -9.97 -11.05 -2.29
CA ASP A 7 -9.09 -12.19 -2.08
C ASP A 7 -8.84 -12.94 -3.41
N GLU A 8 -9.90 -13.21 -4.20
CA GLU A 8 -9.77 -13.83 -5.52
C GLU A 8 -8.91 -13.02 -6.49
N ARG A 9 -8.95 -11.69 -6.39
CA ARG A 9 -8.18 -10.78 -7.24
C ARG A 9 -6.69 -10.73 -6.86
N TYR A 10 -6.37 -10.94 -5.58
CA TYR A 10 -5.01 -11.00 -5.06
C TYR A 10 -4.43 -12.42 -5.02
N ALA A 11 -5.21 -13.46 -5.35
CA ALA A 11 -4.77 -14.86 -5.32
C ALA A 11 -3.72 -15.23 -6.39
N THR A 12 -3.32 -14.32 -7.29
CA THR A 12 -2.29 -14.54 -8.30
C THR A 12 -0.88 -14.27 -7.76
N LYS A 13 0.11 -15.11 -8.12
CA LYS A 13 1.50 -15.03 -7.63
C LYS A 13 2.36 -13.92 -8.28
N GLU A 14 1.84 -13.23 -9.27
CA GLU A 14 2.48 -12.06 -9.86
C GLU A 14 1.95 -10.81 -9.19
N TYR A 15 2.82 -9.84 -8.90
CA TYR A 15 2.40 -8.55 -8.36
C TYR A 15 1.29 -7.97 -9.22
N VAL A 16 0.10 -7.81 -8.64
CA VAL A 16 -1.09 -7.31 -9.35
C VAL A 16 -0.89 -5.83 -9.69
N TRP A 17 -0.06 -5.13 -8.92
CA TRP A 17 0.22 -3.70 -9.06
C TRP A 17 1.72 -3.41 -9.15
N ALA A 18 2.06 -2.27 -9.76
CA ALA A 18 3.46 -1.84 -9.88
C ALA A 18 4.11 -1.65 -8.49
N ILE A 19 5.38 -2.05 -8.37
CA ILE A 19 6.19 -1.96 -7.15
C ILE A 19 6.40 -0.49 -6.70
N GLU A 20 6.36 0.44 -7.65
CA GLU A 20 6.50 1.87 -7.39
C GLU A 20 5.27 2.46 -6.69
N PRO A 21 5.46 3.43 -5.77
CA PRO A 21 4.35 4.12 -5.11
C PRO A 21 3.48 4.86 -6.12
N ASN A 22 2.26 5.18 -5.72
CA ASN A 22 1.41 6.06 -6.49
C ASN A 22 2.10 7.42 -6.71
N GLN A 23 2.06 7.94 -7.93
CA GLN A 23 2.70 9.21 -8.29
C GLN A 23 2.27 10.38 -7.39
N PHE A 24 1.00 10.45 -6.98
CA PHE A 24 0.50 11.52 -6.12
C PHE A 24 0.98 11.38 -4.68
N VAL A 25 1.10 10.14 -4.19
CA VAL A 25 1.70 9.85 -2.88
C VAL A 25 3.15 10.31 -2.88
N LYS A 26 3.88 10.01 -3.95
CA LYS A 26 5.26 10.45 -4.14
C LYS A 26 5.37 11.97 -4.21
N GLU A 27 4.57 12.62 -5.05
CA GLU A 27 4.57 14.08 -5.25
C GLU A 27 4.32 14.84 -3.94
N HIS A 28 3.36 14.40 -3.12
CA HIS A 28 2.94 15.14 -1.94
C HIS A 28 3.74 14.85 -0.68
N LEU A 29 4.41 13.69 -0.59
CA LEU A 29 5.05 13.24 0.66
C LEU A 29 6.57 13.19 0.60
N THR A 30 7.19 13.37 -0.58
CA THR A 30 8.66 13.30 -0.72
C THR A 30 9.38 14.38 0.10
N ASP A 31 8.84 15.59 0.17
CA ASP A 31 9.49 16.74 0.82
C ASP A 31 8.98 17.00 2.25
N LEU A 32 8.17 16.10 2.80
CA LEU A 32 7.65 16.21 4.17
C LEU A 32 8.54 15.48 5.16
N ASP A 33 8.68 16.06 6.36
CA ASP A 33 9.32 15.39 7.48
C ASP A 33 8.52 14.12 7.85
N PRO A 34 9.17 12.94 7.96
CA PRO A 34 8.48 11.71 8.26
C PRO A 34 7.76 11.73 9.60
N GLY A 35 6.50 11.29 9.58
CA GLY A 35 5.66 11.11 10.75
C GLY A 35 5.02 9.72 10.79
N THR A 36 3.73 9.69 11.09
CA THR A 36 2.92 8.47 11.10
C THR A 36 1.95 8.48 9.93
N ALA A 37 1.77 7.34 9.26
CA ALA A 37 0.87 7.21 8.12
C ALA A 37 0.04 5.92 8.18
N ILE A 38 -1.19 5.98 7.66
CA ILE A 38 -2.05 4.82 7.43
C ILE A 38 -2.41 4.73 5.95
N ASP A 39 -2.11 3.59 5.31
CA ASP A 39 -2.46 3.27 3.92
C ASP A 39 -3.68 2.34 3.93
N LEU A 40 -4.83 2.86 3.49
CA LEU A 40 -6.12 2.17 3.54
C LEU A 40 -6.46 1.56 2.17
N GLY A 41 -6.82 0.28 2.15
CA GLY A 41 -6.93 -0.46 0.89
C GLY A 41 -5.56 -0.59 0.22
N ALA A 42 -4.55 -0.90 1.03
CA ALA A 42 -3.15 -0.86 0.64
C ALA A 42 -2.77 -1.85 -0.47
N GLY A 43 -3.62 -2.85 -0.74
CA GLY A 43 -3.31 -3.96 -1.60
C GLY A 43 -1.99 -4.59 -1.17
N GLU A 44 -1.04 -4.63 -2.10
CA GLU A 44 0.31 -5.18 -1.91
C GLU A 44 1.26 -4.23 -1.14
N GLY A 45 0.74 -3.15 -0.55
CA GLY A 45 1.46 -2.29 0.38
C GLY A 45 2.51 -1.37 -0.24
N ARG A 46 2.52 -1.18 -1.57
CA ARG A 46 3.56 -0.40 -2.27
C ARG A 46 3.79 1.01 -1.71
N ASN A 47 2.74 1.72 -1.30
CA ASN A 47 2.88 3.07 -0.73
C ASN A 47 3.41 2.99 0.69
N ALA A 48 2.88 2.08 1.52
CA ALA A 48 3.33 1.89 2.89
C ALA A 48 4.81 1.48 2.97
N VAL A 49 5.27 0.59 2.08
CA VAL A 49 6.68 0.20 1.97
C VAL A 49 7.55 1.37 1.55
N TRP A 50 7.11 2.14 0.54
CA TRP A 50 7.84 3.33 0.11
C TRP A 50 7.92 4.39 1.21
N LEU A 51 6.83 4.66 1.93
CA LEU A 51 6.83 5.59 3.07
C LEU A 51 7.77 5.11 4.19
N ALA A 52 7.74 3.83 4.52
CA ALA A 52 8.67 3.24 5.49
C ALA A 52 10.14 3.43 5.06
N SER A 53 10.44 3.34 3.75
CA SER A 53 11.79 3.60 3.22
C SER A 53 12.25 5.06 3.41
N LEU A 54 11.31 5.99 3.51
CA LEU A 54 11.57 7.40 3.81
C LEU A 54 11.61 7.72 5.31
N GLY A 55 11.47 6.71 6.19
CA GLY A 55 11.51 6.89 7.64
C GLY A 55 10.15 7.12 8.29
N TRP A 56 9.05 6.97 7.56
CA TRP A 56 7.72 7.06 8.15
C TRP A 56 7.38 5.81 8.96
N GLN A 57 6.62 6.00 10.04
CA GLN A 57 5.94 4.89 10.69
C GLN A 57 4.60 4.62 9.97
N ALA A 58 4.65 3.74 8.97
CA ALA A 58 3.49 3.41 8.13
C ALA A 58 2.77 2.14 8.59
N THR A 59 1.43 2.19 8.62
CA THR A 59 0.56 1.03 8.82
C THR A 59 -0.25 0.79 7.55
N ALA A 60 -0.14 -0.40 6.97
CA ALA A 60 -0.97 -0.81 5.84
C ALA A 60 -2.20 -1.58 6.35
N VAL A 61 -3.37 -1.26 5.81
CA VAL A 61 -4.62 -1.96 6.11
C VAL A 61 -5.31 -2.28 4.80
N ASP A 62 -5.69 -3.53 4.60
CA ASP A 62 -6.53 -3.94 3.48
C ASP A 62 -7.75 -4.71 3.97
N PHE A 63 -8.82 -4.68 3.18
CA PHE A 63 -10.04 -5.42 3.44
C PHE A 63 -9.92 -6.90 3.01
N SER A 64 -9.02 -7.19 2.08
CA SER A 64 -8.59 -8.54 1.67
C SER A 64 -7.58 -9.11 2.66
N ALA A 65 -7.81 -10.34 3.11
CA ALA A 65 -6.91 -11.01 4.05
C ALA A 65 -5.62 -11.52 3.39
N VAL A 66 -5.58 -11.57 2.06
CA VAL A 66 -4.45 -12.08 1.27
C VAL A 66 -3.74 -10.99 0.46
N ALA A 67 -4.12 -9.72 0.64
CA ALA A 67 -3.51 -8.61 -0.08
C ALA A 67 -2.13 -8.19 0.47
N LEU A 68 -1.91 -8.36 1.79
CA LEU A 68 -0.70 -7.96 2.51
C LEU A 68 0.20 -9.17 2.83
#